data_AF-A0A381SCJ4-F1
#
_entry.id   AF-A0A381SCJ4-F1
#
_cell.length_a   1.000
_cell.length_b   1.000
_cell.length_c   1.000
_cell.angle_alpha   90.00
_cell.angle_beta   90.00
_cell.angle_gamma   90.00
#
_symmetry.space_group_name_H-M   'P 1'
#
loop_
_entity.id
_entity.type
_entity.pdbx_description
1 polymer ?
#
loop_
_entity_poly.entity_id
_entity_poly.type
_entity_poly.pdbx_seq_one_letter_code
_entity_poly.pdbx_strand_id
1 'polypeptide(L)' 'MTETEVAESEEELDLNTLSDEELVEQMHDDLYDGLKEEIEEGTNILLERGWAPDKLLADALVEGMR' A
#
# COMPACT_ATOMS: atom_id res chain seq x y z
N MET A 1 -3.84 -35.37 -1.78
CA MET A 1 -3.07 -34.55 -0.82
C MET A 1 -3.56 -33.14 -1.06
N THR A 2 -4.66 -32.82 -0.40
CA THR A 2 -5.23 -31.48 -0.38
C THR A 2 -4.35 -30.57 0.48
N GLU A 3 -4.61 -29.27 0.36
CA GLU A 3 -4.22 -28.24 1.32
C GLU A 3 -2.82 -27.64 1.12
N THR A 4 -2.73 -26.75 0.14
CA THR A 4 -2.31 -25.38 0.43
C THR A 4 -3.10 -24.49 -0.52
N GLU A 5 -4.42 -24.44 -0.27
CA GLU A 5 -5.09 -23.16 -0.39
C GLU A 5 -4.33 -22.29 0.62
N VAL A 6 -3.47 -21.40 0.13
CA VAL A 6 -3.01 -20.28 0.95
C VAL A 6 -4.30 -19.56 1.26
N ALA A 7 -4.87 -19.88 2.42
CA ALA A 7 -5.71 -18.96 3.11
C ALA A 7 -4.84 -17.71 3.22
N GLU A 8 -5.10 -16.71 2.39
CA GLU A 8 -4.84 -15.31 2.72
C GLU A 8 -5.73 -15.00 3.92
N SER A 9 -5.42 -15.63 5.05
CA SER A 9 -5.76 -15.11 6.35
C SER A 9 -5.22 -13.70 6.34
N GLU A 10 -6.13 -12.76 6.60
CA GLU A 10 -5.95 -11.37 7.00
C GLU A 10 -4.85 -11.23 8.08
N GLU A 11 -3.62 -11.61 7.78
CA GLU A 11 -2.45 -11.14 8.50
C GLU A 11 -2.33 -9.68 8.06
N GLU A 12 -2.88 -8.76 8.86
CA GLU A 12 -2.62 -7.32 8.75
C GLU A 12 -1.13 -7.13 8.49
N LEU A 13 -0.79 -6.84 7.25
CA LEU A 13 0.58 -6.63 6.83
C LEU A 13 1.05 -5.35 7.51
N ASP A 14 2.13 -5.41 8.30
CA ASP A 14 2.68 -4.18 8.89
C ASP A 14 3.35 -3.33 7.81
N LEU A 15 2.60 -2.34 7.30
CA LEU A 15 3.02 -1.40 6.27
C LEU A 15 4.30 -0.62 6.65
N ASN A 16 4.60 -0.48 7.94
CA ASN A 16 5.79 0.21 8.40
C ASN A 16 7.08 -0.56 8.14
N THR A 17 6.96 -1.88 7.95
CA THR A 17 8.11 -2.75 7.66
C THR A 17 8.54 -2.70 6.19
N LEU A 18 7.64 -2.24 5.32
CA LEU A 18 7.88 -2.14 3.88
C LEU A 18 8.81 -0.98 3.56
N SER A 19 9.66 -1.15 2.54
CA SER A 19 10.37 -0.03 1.92
C SER A 19 9.40 0.92 1.20
N ASP A 20 9.87 2.10 0.81
CA ASP A 20 9.01 3.07 0.13
C ASP A 20 8.47 2.53 -1.21
N GLU A 21 9.24 1.72 -1.92
CA GLU A 21 8.84 1.14 -3.21
C GLU A 21 7.79 0.03 -3.01
N GLU A 22 8.04 -0.87 -2.05
CA GLU A 22 7.10 -1.96 -1.71
C GLU A 22 5.79 -1.42 -1.12
N LEU A 23 5.85 -0.36 -0.31
CA LEU A 23 4.67 0.29 0.24
C LEU A 23 3.82 0.93 -0.87
N VAL A 24 4.45 1.52 -1.88
CA VAL A 24 3.73 2.09 -3.03
C VAL A 24 3.04 1.00 -3.84
N GLU A 25 3.70 -0.12 -4.11
CA GLU A 25 3.09 -1.26 -4.82
C GLU A 25 1.91 -1.83 -4.02
N GLN A 26 2.06 -2.02 -2.71
CA GLN A 26 0.96 -2.48 -1.85
C GLN A 26 -0.22 -1.49 -1.86
N MET A 27 0.06 -0.18 -1.77
CA MET A 27 -0.98 0.84 -1.85
C MET A 27 -1.69 0.85 -3.22
N HIS A 28 -1.06 0.40 -4.31
CA HIS A 28 -1.76 0.24 -5.59
C HIS A 28 -2.75 -0.93 -5.57
N ASP A 29 -2.37 -2.05 -4.96
CA ASP A 29 -3.24 -3.20 -4.77
C ASP A 29 -4.42 -2.86 -3.84
N ASP A 30 -4.14 -2.20 -2.71
CA ASP A 30 -5.14 -1.73 -1.75
C ASP A 30 -6.14 -0.74 -2.39
N LEU A 31 -5.67 0.13 -3.30
CA LEU A 31 -6.53 1.02 -4.08
C LEU A 31 -7.45 0.25 -5.04
N TYR A 32 -6.92 -0.81 -5.68
CA TYR A 32 -7.71 -1.65 -6.58
C TYR A 32 -8.80 -2.41 -5.81
N ASP A 33 -8.48 -2.89 -4.61
CA ASP A 33 -9.38 -3.62 -3.74
C ASP A 33 -10.33 -2.71 -2.94
N GLY A 34 -10.07 -1.40 -2.95
CA GLY A 34 -10.91 -0.38 -2.30
C GLY A 34 -10.71 -0.30 -0.77
N LEU A 35 -9.53 -0.68 -0.28
CA LEU A 35 -9.16 -0.69 1.14
C LEU A 35 -8.77 0.71 1.62
N LYS A 36 -9.76 1.52 1.99
CA LYS A 36 -9.55 2.92 2.42
C LYS A 36 -8.62 3.07 3.63
N GLU A 37 -8.72 2.17 4.61
CA GLU A 37 -7.98 2.26 5.88
C GLU A 37 -6.48 2.04 5.65
N GLU A 38 -6.12 1.01 4.89
CA GLU A 38 -4.75 0.72 4.45
C GLU A 38 -4.13 1.90 3.67
N ILE A 39 -4.91 2.53 2.79
CA ILE A 39 -4.45 3.71 2.05
C ILE A 39 -4.20 4.93 2.94
N GLU A 40 -5.06 5.17 3.93
CA GLU A 40 -4.83 6.24 4.89
C GLU A 40 -3.55 5.95 5.71
N GLU A 41 -3.33 4.71 6.12
CA GLU A 41 -2.12 4.32 6.84
C GLU A 41 -0.86 4.50 5.97
N GLY A 42 -0.80 3.89 4.79
CA GLY A 42 0.33 4.02 3.87
C GLY A 42 0.63 5.46 3.48
N THR A 43 -0.42 6.29 3.33
CA THR A 43 -0.26 7.73 3.08
C THR A 43 0.45 8.44 4.25
N ASN A 44 0.02 8.18 5.49
CA ASN A 44 0.66 8.77 6.66
C ASN A 44 2.11 8.32 6.81
N ILE A 45 2.39 7.03 6.58
CA ILE A 45 3.74 6.47 6.65
C ILE A 45 4.67 7.18 5.66
N LEU A 46 4.26 7.32 4.39
CA LEU A 46 5.08 8.00 3.38
C LEU A 46 5.32 9.49 3.74
N LEU A 47 4.31 10.19 4.25
CA LEU A 47 4.45 11.57 4.71
C LEU A 47 5.42 11.68 5.91
N GLU A 48 5.36 10.76 6.86
CA GLU A 48 6.29 10.70 8.00
C GLU A 48 7.72 10.39 7.57
N ARG A 49 7.89 9.60 6.50
CA ARG A 49 9.19 9.35 5.85
C ARG A 49 9.72 10.53 5.03
N GLY A 50 8.96 11.63 4.97
CA GLY A 50 9.37 12.87 4.33
C GLY A 50 9.01 12.97 2.84
N TRP A 51 8.11 12.12 2.35
CA TRP A 51 7.57 12.29 1.01
C TRP A 51 6.78 13.60 0.92
N ALA A 52 6.99 14.31 -0.18
CA ALA A 52 6.23 15.50 -0.47
C ALA A 52 4.80 15.09 -0.94
N PRO A 53 3.74 15.82 -0.55
CA PRO A 53 2.37 15.45 -0.89
C PRO A 53 2.10 15.34 -2.39
N ASP A 54 2.79 16.14 -3.21
CA ASP A 54 2.73 16.08 -4.67
C ASP A 54 3.33 14.79 -5.22
N LYS A 55 4.48 14.35 -4.68
CA LYS A 55 5.09 13.07 -5.03
C LYS A 55 4.19 11.90 -4.64
N LEU A 56 3.63 11.93 -3.44
CA LEU A 56 2.72 10.89 -2.94
C LEU A 56 1.48 10.77 -3.84
N LEU A 57 0.85 11.90 -4.17
CA LEU A 57 -0.32 11.91 -5.06
C LEU A 57 0.02 11.37 -6.46
N ALA A 58 1.21 11.67 -6.97
CA ALA A 58 1.62 11.27 -8.32
C ALA A 58 2.10 9.82 -8.44
N ASP A 59 2.78 9.30 -7.42
CA ASP A 59 3.42 7.98 -7.47
C ASP A 59 2.61 6.92 -6.70
N ALA A 60 2.03 7.25 -5.54
CA ALA A 60 1.38 6.29 -4.65
C ALA A 60 -0.14 6.21 -4.83
N LEU A 61 -0.82 7.36 -5.03
CA LEU A 61 -2.29 7.40 -5.09
C LEU A 61 -2.89 7.45 -6.50
N VAL A 62 -2.06 7.63 -7.52
CA VAL A 62 -2.50 7.75 -8.90
C VAL A 62 -1.50 7.03 -9.80
N GLU A 63 -1.82 5.82 -10.24
CA GLU A 63 -1.12 5.20 -11.39
C GLU A 63 -1.35 5.98 -12.71
N GLY A 64 -2.23 6.99 -12.71
CA GLY A 64 -2.99 7.42 -13.88
C GLY A 64 -2.67 8.77 -14.53
N MET A 65 -1.49 9.37 -14.36
CA MET A 65 -1.07 10.51 -15.21
C MET A 65 0.20 10.27 -16.02
N ARG A 66 0.34 9.07 -16.60
CA ARG A 66 1.22 8.83 -17.74
C ARG A 66 0.43 8.59 -19.03
#